data_AF-A0A084AVG8-F1
#
_entry.id   AF-A0A084AVG8-F1
#
_cell.length_a   1.000
_cell.length_b   1.000
_cell.length_c   1.000
_cell.angle_alpha   90.00
_cell.angle_beta   90.00
_cell.angle_gamma   90.00
#
_symmetry.space_group_name_H-M   'P 1'
#
loop_
_entity.id
_entity.type
_entity.pdbx_description
1 polymer ?
#
loop_
_entity_poly.entity_id
_entity_poly.type
_entity_poly.pdbx_seq_one_letter_code
_entity_poly.pdbx_strand_id
1 'polypeptide(L)'
;MKFTAAVLAFASGAVAFPTAGNIEPRQSLVQVTDELLFSVTLSAFTSRRNARNPNTVDWTSDGCTTSPDNPLGFPFVPACHRHDFGYHNYRAQSRFTESGKLRIDQNFRTDLYNQCATTSLNSVCRGLADVYYAAVRAFGGDDATPDRRDDSLIHEYELAVAEYERLVQEAKDAGLIEE
;
A
#
# COMPACT_ATOMS: atom_id res chain seq x y z
N MET A 1 -31.90 -81.08 31.84
CA MET A 1 -30.70 -80.67 31.07
C MET A 1 -30.76 -79.17 30.87
N LYS A 2 -29.76 -78.44 31.37
CA LYS A 2 -29.67 -76.97 31.32
C LYS A 2 -28.99 -76.58 30.00
N PHE A 3 -29.65 -75.79 29.15
CA PHE A 3 -29.04 -75.20 27.96
C PHE A 3 -28.70 -73.74 28.26
N THR A 4 -27.40 -73.45 28.33
CA THR A 4 -26.84 -72.13 28.58
C THR A 4 -26.80 -71.36 27.25
N ALA A 5 -27.54 -70.25 27.16
CA ALA A 5 -27.45 -69.32 26.03
C ALA A 5 -26.21 -68.42 26.22
N ALA A 6 -25.27 -68.47 25.27
CA ALA A 6 -24.13 -67.56 25.22
C ALA A 6 -24.54 -66.28 24.48
N VAL A 7 -24.55 -65.15 25.19
CA VAL A 7 -24.72 -63.82 24.59
C VAL A 7 -23.34 -63.30 24.18
N LEU A 8 -23.11 -63.16 22.89
CA LEU A 8 -21.94 -62.47 22.33
C LEU A 8 -22.19 -60.96 22.37
N ALA A 9 -21.49 -60.25 23.24
CA ALA A 9 -21.46 -58.80 23.27
C ALA A 9 -20.52 -58.28 22.17
N PHE A 10 -21.07 -57.61 21.15
CA PHE A 10 -20.30 -56.81 20.21
C PHE A 10 -19.93 -55.48 20.86
N ALA A 11 -18.66 -55.30 21.21
CA ALA A 11 -18.12 -54.00 21.60
C ALA A 11 -17.84 -53.18 20.32
N SER A 12 -18.71 -52.20 20.02
CA SER A 12 -18.45 -51.20 19.00
C SER A 12 -17.33 -50.27 19.46
N GLY A 13 -16.11 -50.47 18.96
CA GLY A 13 -15.02 -49.52 19.12
C GLY A 13 -15.26 -48.29 18.25
N ALA A 14 -15.63 -47.15 18.85
CA ALA A 14 -15.61 -45.87 18.16
C ALA A 14 -14.16 -45.40 18.03
N VAL A 15 -13.63 -45.40 16.81
CA VAL A 15 -12.31 -44.86 16.50
C VAL A 15 -12.46 -43.35 16.30
N ALA A 16 -12.00 -42.55 17.27
CA ALA A 16 -11.89 -41.11 17.09
C ALA A 16 -10.66 -40.81 16.22
N PHE A 17 -10.89 -40.44 14.96
CA PHE A 17 -9.82 -39.91 14.12
C PHE A 17 -9.48 -38.49 14.60
N PRO A 18 -8.21 -38.14 14.82
CA PRO A 18 -7.85 -36.76 15.05
C PRO A 18 -8.18 -35.97 13.79
N THR A 19 -9.09 -35.00 13.89
CA THR A 19 -9.23 -33.99 12.85
C THR A 19 -7.92 -33.23 12.83
N ALA A 20 -7.10 -33.47 11.81
CA ALA A 20 -5.97 -32.59 11.51
C ALA A 20 -6.57 -31.20 11.31
N GLY A 21 -6.44 -30.33 12.32
CA GLY A 21 -6.77 -28.93 12.17
C GLY A 21 -5.92 -28.40 11.03
N ASN A 22 -6.56 -27.77 10.04
CA ASN A 22 -5.86 -27.10 8.95
C ASN A 22 -4.95 -26.04 9.58
N ILE A 23 -3.66 -26.35 9.76
CA ILE A 23 -2.66 -25.36 10.12
C ILE A 23 -2.43 -24.55 8.83
N GLU A 24 -3.16 -23.45 8.69
CA GLU A 24 -2.87 -22.43 7.67
C GLU A 24 -1.37 -22.14 7.70
N PRO A 25 -0.66 -22.24 6.56
CA PRO A 25 0.75 -21.91 6.51
C PRO A 25 0.95 -20.48 7.00
N ARG A 26 1.90 -20.27 7.92
CA ARG A 26 2.31 -18.92 8.32
C ARG A 26 2.75 -18.17 7.05
N GLN A 27 2.05 -17.09 6.69
CA GLN A 27 2.40 -16.26 5.54
C GLN A 27 3.87 -15.81 5.64
N SER A 28 4.59 -15.82 4.52
CA SER A 28 5.95 -15.29 4.47
C SER A 28 5.92 -13.76 4.61
N LEU A 29 7.03 -13.15 5.07
CA LEU A 29 7.13 -11.68 5.17
C LEU A 29 6.87 -10.98 3.83
N VAL A 30 7.29 -11.62 2.72
CA VAL A 30 7.03 -11.12 1.36
C VAL A 30 5.53 -11.12 1.06
N GLN A 31 4.82 -12.21 1.39
CA GLN A 31 3.37 -12.31 1.19
C GLN A 31 2.61 -11.26 2.01
N VAL A 32 2.98 -11.10 3.29
CA VAL A 32 2.40 -10.08 4.17
C VAL A 32 2.62 -8.67 3.61
N THR A 33 3.84 -8.39 3.14
CA THR A 33 4.18 -7.06 2.58
C THR A 33 3.36 -6.78 1.32
N ASP A 34 3.28 -7.75 0.41
CA ASP A 34 2.54 -7.59 -0.85
C ASP A 34 1.02 -7.51 -0.62
N GLU A 35 0.48 -8.24 0.36
CA GLU A 35 -0.92 -8.13 0.77
C GLU A 35 -1.24 -6.71 1.26
N LEU A 36 -0.43 -6.19 2.18
CA LEU A 36 -0.59 -4.86 2.77
C LEU A 36 -0.43 -3.73 1.74
N LEU A 37 0.41 -3.92 0.73
CA LEU A 37 0.60 -2.96 -0.35
C LEU A 37 -0.54 -3.00 -1.37
N PHE A 38 -0.87 -4.19 -1.89
CA PHE A 38 -1.59 -4.31 -3.15
C PHE A 38 -2.95 -5.01 -3.05
N SER A 39 -3.30 -5.60 -1.92
CA SER A 39 -4.54 -6.38 -1.78
C SER A 39 -5.53 -5.79 -0.79
N VAL A 40 -5.08 -4.91 0.11
CA VAL A 40 -5.95 -4.23 1.08
C VAL A 40 -6.23 -2.79 0.66
N THR A 41 -7.37 -2.26 1.11
CA THR A 41 -7.67 -0.82 0.96
C THR A 41 -6.71 0.03 1.78
N LEU A 42 -6.55 1.29 1.41
CA LEU A 42 -5.73 2.24 2.17
C LEU A 42 -6.21 2.40 3.62
N SER A 43 -7.53 2.33 3.86
CA SER A 43 -8.11 2.36 5.21
C SER A 43 -7.76 1.13 6.05
N ALA A 44 -7.78 -0.06 5.44
CA ALA A 44 -7.35 -1.29 6.09
C ALA A 44 -5.84 -1.27 6.38
N PHE A 45 -5.02 -0.82 5.43
CA PHE A 45 -3.59 -0.59 5.64
C PHE A 45 -3.34 0.37 6.81
N THR A 46 -4.02 1.52 6.83
CA THR A 46 -3.90 2.53 7.90
C THR A 46 -4.25 1.92 9.26
N SER A 47 -5.29 1.08 9.32
CA SER A 47 -5.67 0.37 10.54
C SER A 47 -4.58 -0.61 11.01
N ARG A 48 -3.98 -1.36 10.08
CA ARG A 48 -2.87 -2.28 10.36
C ARG A 48 -1.61 -1.54 10.82
N ARG A 49 -1.29 -0.43 10.16
CA ARG A 49 -0.18 0.47 10.52
C ARG A 49 -0.34 1.03 11.94
N ASN A 50 -1.50 1.57 12.27
CA ASN A 50 -1.77 2.16 13.58
C ASN A 50 -1.67 1.11 14.70
N ALA A 51 -2.08 -0.13 14.41
CA ALA A 51 -1.94 -1.26 15.32
C ALA A 51 -0.53 -1.88 15.32
N ARG A 52 0.37 -1.46 14.43
CA ARG A 52 1.68 -2.10 14.16
C ARG A 52 1.57 -3.62 14.01
N ASN A 53 0.56 -4.08 13.27
CA ASN A 53 0.21 -5.48 13.13
C ASN A 53 0.27 -5.93 11.66
N PRO A 54 1.14 -6.89 11.29
CA PRO A 54 2.04 -7.64 12.18
C PRO A 54 3.26 -6.82 12.60
N ASN A 55 3.88 -7.17 13.72
CA ASN A 55 5.07 -6.48 14.22
C ASN A 55 6.39 -6.92 13.53
N THR A 56 6.28 -7.80 12.54
CA THR A 56 7.42 -8.41 11.83
C THR A 56 7.83 -7.67 10.56
N VAL A 57 7.06 -6.66 10.17
CA VAL A 57 7.34 -5.78 9.02
C VAL A 57 7.78 -4.41 9.52
N ASP A 58 8.49 -3.67 8.67
CA ASP A 58 8.90 -2.32 8.99
C ASP A 58 7.72 -1.34 8.84
N TRP A 59 7.40 -0.62 9.91
CA TRP A 59 6.35 0.40 9.96
C TRP A 59 6.90 1.82 10.11
N THR A 60 8.22 2.02 9.99
CA THR A 60 8.81 3.36 9.97
C THR A 60 8.32 4.12 8.74
N SER A 61 8.11 5.42 8.91
CA SER A 61 7.68 6.32 7.86
C SER A 61 7.83 7.74 8.39
N ASP A 62 8.42 8.61 7.58
CA ASP A 62 8.45 10.06 7.78
C ASP A 62 7.28 10.75 7.06
N GLY A 63 6.41 9.98 6.39
CA GLY A 63 5.22 10.48 5.74
C GLY A 63 5.57 11.25 4.49
N CYS A 64 4.98 12.42 4.28
CA CYS A 64 5.23 13.21 3.08
C CYS A 64 6.36 14.24 3.28
N THR A 65 7.30 14.01 4.22
CA THR A 65 8.27 15.04 4.67
C THR A 65 9.16 15.56 3.53
N THR A 66 9.55 14.70 2.58
CA THR A 66 10.37 15.08 1.41
C THR A 66 9.55 15.16 0.12
N SER A 67 8.21 15.22 0.23
CA SER A 67 7.32 15.34 -0.93
C SER A 67 7.19 16.80 -1.38
N PRO A 68 6.71 17.05 -2.61
CA PRO A 68 6.33 18.40 -3.06
C PRO A 68 5.34 19.07 -2.09
N ASP A 69 5.32 20.40 -2.03
CA ASP A 69 4.44 21.13 -1.13
C ASP A 69 2.96 20.82 -1.37
N ASN A 70 2.18 20.79 -0.30
CA ASN A 70 0.73 20.57 -0.32
C ASN A 70 0.00 21.70 0.42
N PRO A 71 -0.01 22.92 -0.15
CA PRO A 71 -0.55 24.10 0.53
C PRO A 71 -2.05 24.04 0.77
N LEU A 72 -2.78 23.24 -0.03
CA LEU A 72 -4.22 23.06 0.07
C LEU A 72 -4.63 21.97 1.07
N GLY A 73 -3.66 21.33 1.74
CA GLY A 73 -3.92 20.37 2.81
C GLY A 73 -4.64 19.11 2.35
N PHE A 74 -4.39 18.64 1.12
CA PHE A 74 -4.97 17.37 0.66
C PHE A 74 -4.49 16.21 1.53
N PRO A 75 -5.33 15.20 1.81
CA PRO A 75 -5.08 14.23 2.87
C PRO A 75 -4.10 13.12 2.45
N PHE A 76 -2.91 13.44 1.91
CA PHE A 76 -1.97 12.49 1.29
C PHE A 76 -1.13 11.65 2.27
N VAL A 77 -1.10 12.02 3.55
CA VAL A 77 -0.25 11.34 4.57
C VAL A 77 -0.46 9.81 4.63
N PRO A 78 -1.70 9.26 4.61
CA PRO A 78 -1.88 7.82 4.55
C PRO A 78 -1.28 7.14 3.32
N ALA A 79 -1.34 7.78 2.13
CA ALA A 79 -0.70 7.27 0.93
C ALA A 79 0.83 7.25 1.06
N CYS A 80 1.42 8.33 1.59
CA CYS A 80 2.87 8.41 1.85
C CYS A 80 3.30 7.31 2.82
N HIS A 81 2.54 7.07 3.90
CA HIS A 81 2.82 5.95 4.81
C HIS A 81 2.86 4.58 4.12
N ARG A 82 2.00 4.34 3.13
CA ARG A 82 2.00 3.07 2.38
C ARG A 82 3.13 2.99 1.36
N HIS A 83 3.52 4.12 0.78
CA HIS A 83 4.68 4.22 -0.09
C HIS A 83 5.98 3.92 0.67
N ASP A 84 6.19 4.56 1.81
CA ASP A 84 7.33 4.33 2.71
C ASP A 84 7.41 2.87 3.16
N PHE A 85 6.27 2.30 3.56
CA PHE A 85 6.17 0.90 3.92
C PHE A 85 6.68 -0.01 2.79
N GLY A 86 6.30 0.28 1.55
CA GLY A 86 6.78 -0.46 0.39
C GLY A 86 8.29 -0.34 0.21
N TYR A 87 8.81 0.88 0.22
CA TYR A 87 10.24 1.16 0.03
C TYR A 87 11.10 0.49 1.10
N HIS A 88 10.76 0.66 2.38
CA HIS A 88 11.53 0.07 3.48
C HIS A 88 11.50 -1.46 3.48
N ASN A 89 10.32 -2.06 3.33
CA ASN A 89 10.19 -3.52 3.38
C ASN A 89 10.80 -4.19 2.13
N TYR A 90 10.67 -3.60 0.94
CA TYR A 90 11.33 -4.16 -0.25
C TYR A 90 12.85 -4.10 -0.14
N ARG A 91 13.41 -3.04 0.44
CA ARG A 91 14.86 -2.93 0.72
C ARG A 91 15.31 -3.97 1.73
N ALA A 92 14.61 -4.08 2.85
CA ALA A 92 14.88 -5.08 3.90
C ALA A 92 14.78 -6.52 3.38
N GLN A 93 13.96 -6.75 2.35
CA GLN A 93 13.77 -8.04 1.69
C GLN A 93 14.67 -8.23 0.46
N SER A 94 15.62 -7.33 0.22
CA SER A 94 16.58 -7.36 -0.91
C SER A 94 15.91 -7.53 -2.28
N ARG A 95 14.75 -6.90 -2.46
CA ARG A 95 13.95 -6.97 -3.70
C ARG A 95 13.46 -5.60 -4.20
N PHE A 96 14.11 -4.54 -3.75
CA PHE A 96 13.86 -3.18 -4.23
C PHE A 96 14.53 -2.97 -5.60
N THR A 97 13.98 -3.61 -6.62
CA THR A 97 14.36 -3.45 -8.04
C THR A 97 13.60 -2.29 -8.66
N GLU A 98 14.02 -1.82 -9.83
CA GLU A 98 13.25 -0.84 -10.60
C GLU A 98 11.78 -1.23 -10.80
N SER A 99 11.51 -2.49 -11.17
CA SER A 99 10.14 -2.98 -11.37
C SER A 99 9.35 -3.02 -10.06
N GLY A 100 10.00 -3.39 -8.95
CA GLY A 100 9.40 -3.35 -7.62
C GLY A 100 9.05 -1.92 -7.20
N LYS A 101 9.99 -0.99 -7.40
CA LYS A 101 9.81 0.45 -7.19
C LYS A 101 8.65 0.99 -8.01
N LEU A 102 8.63 0.74 -9.33
CA LEU A 102 7.55 1.20 -10.21
C LEU A 102 6.18 0.71 -9.74
N ARG A 103 6.07 -0.55 -9.30
CA ARG A 103 4.82 -1.10 -8.78
C ARG A 103 4.37 -0.40 -7.49
N ILE A 104 5.30 -0.04 -6.60
CA ILE A 104 5.01 0.73 -5.39
C ILE A 104 4.58 2.16 -5.73
N ASP A 105 5.30 2.83 -6.64
CA ASP A 105 4.98 4.20 -7.08
C ASP A 105 3.58 4.26 -7.74
N GLN A 106 3.21 3.24 -8.55
CA GLN A 106 1.88 3.14 -9.15
C GLN A 106 0.76 2.94 -8.11
N ASN A 107 1.02 2.13 -7.08
CA ASN A 107 0.09 1.94 -5.97
C ASN A 107 -0.09 3.24 -5.18
N PHE A 108 1.00 3.99 -4.96
CA PHE A 108 0.96 5.30 -4.33
C PHE A 108 0.10 6.30 -5.12
N ARG A 109 0.23 6.37 -6.45
CA ARG A 109 -0.65 7.19 -7.28
C ARG A 109 -2.12 6.82 -7.11
N THR A 110 -2.41 5.52 -7.09
CA THR A 110 -3.77 5.02 -6.90
C THR A 110 -4.34 5.43 -5.54
N ASP A 111 -3.52 5.41 -4.49
CA ASP A 111 -3.91 5.89 -3.16
C ASP A 111 -4.20 7.37 -3.11
N LEU A 112 -3.32 8.19 -3.65
CA LEU A 112 -3.52 9.63 -3.74
C LEU A 112 -4.83 9.94 -4.47
N TYR A 113 -5.08 9.27 -5.60
CA TYR A 113 -6.30 9.43 -6.38
C TYR A 113 -7.57 9.01 -5.62
N ASN A 114 -7.50 7.91 -4.86
CA ASN A 114 -8.61 7.47 -4.01
C ASN A 114 -8.91 8.49 -2.91
N GLN A 115 -7.88 9.09 -2.32
CA GLN A 115 -8.04 10.15 -1.32
C GLN A 115 -8.57 11.44 -1.93
N CYS A 116 -8.27 11.72 -3.20
CA CYS A 116 -8.86 12.84 -3.92
C CYS A 116 -10.36 12.66 -4.21
N ALA A 117 -10.88 11.43 -4.23
CA ALA A 117 -12.29 11.17 -4.52
C ALA A 117 -13.26 11.85 -3.52
N THR A 118 -12.79 12.15 -2.31
CA THR A 118 -13.61 12.73 -1.23
C THR A 118 -13.42 14.23 -1.03
N THR A 119 -12.55 14.90 -1.81
CA THR A 119 -12.36 16.36 -1.72
C THR A 119 -13.28 17.12 -2.69
N SER A 120 -13.69 18.33 -2.32
CA SER A 120 -14.41 19.26 -3.21
C SER A 120 -13.53 19.76 -4.36
N LEU A 121 -12.21 19.83 -4.17
CA LEU A 121 -11.23 20.25 -5.17
C LEU A 121 -10.61 19.03 -5.88
N ASN A 122 -11.44 18.08 -6.32
CA ASN A 122 -10.99 16.79 -6.85
C ASN A 122 -9.96 16.92 -7.98
N SER A 123 -10.21 17.79 -8.97
CA SER A 123 -9.30 18.00 -10.11
C SER A 123 -7.94 18.52 -9.66
N VAL A 124 -7.93 19.54 -8.78
CA VAL A 124 -6.69 20.12 -8.24
C VAL A 124 -5.93 19.11 -7.38
N CYS A 125 -6.65 18.33 -6.57
CA CYS A 125 -6.06 17.25 -5.79
C CYS A 125 -5.41 16.19 -6.68
N ARG A 126 -6.08 15.76 -7.75
CA ARG A 126 -5.51 14.80 -8.70
C ARG A 126 -4.29 15.36 -9.44
N GLY A 127 -4.31 16.66 -9.78
CA GLY A 127 -3.15 17.36 -10.31
C GLY A 127 -1.95 17.27 -9.36
N LEU A 128 -2.14 17.58 -8.06
CA LEU A 128 -1.06 17.43 -7.08
C LEU A 128 -0.65 15.96 -6.88
N ALA A 129 -1.60 15.02 -6.96
CA ALA A 129 -1.30 13.59 -6.89
C ALA A 129 -0.40 13.13 -8.04
N ASP A 130 -0.59 13.68 -9.24
CA ASP A 130 0.30 13.42 -10.39
C ASP A 130 1.69 14.03 -10.19
N VAL A 131 1.79 15.23 -9.60
CA VAL A 131 3.07 15.83 -9.19
C VAL A 131 3.82 14.93 -8.20
N TYR A 132 3.12 14.44 -7.16
CA TYR A 132 3.69 13.53 -6.16
C TYR A 132 4.18 12.22 -6.80
N TYR A 133 3.37 11.64 -7.70
CA TYR A 133 3.76 10.44 -8.43
C TYR A 133 4.99 10.68 -9.32
N ALA A 134 5.00 11.75 -10.11
CA ALA A 134 6.13 12.07 -10.97
C ALA A 134 7.41 12.36 -10.16
N ALA A 135 7.29 13.01 -9.00
CA ALA A 135 8.42 13.26 -8.10
C ALA A 135 9.06 11.95 -7.60
N VAL A 136 8.26 10.99 -7.10
CA VAL A 136 8.83 9.70 -6.64
C VAL A 136 9.40 8.89 -7.81
N ARG A 137 8.85 9.03 -9.03
CA ARG A 137 9.39 8.39 -10.24
C ARG A 137 10.77 8.95 -10.59
N ALA A 138 10.93 10.27 -10.57
CA ALA A 138 12.14 10.96 -11.00
C ALA A 138 13.25 11.02 -9.93
N PHE A 139 12.89 11.12 -8.64
CA PHE A 139 13.85 11.44 -7.56
C PHE A 139 13.83 10.46 -6.38
N GLY A 140 12.83 9.57 -6.32
CA GLY A 140 12.75 8.57 -5.25
C GLY A 140 13.61 7.36 -5.57
N GLY A 141 14.17 6.71 -4.55
CA GLY A 141 14.69 5.34 -4.65
C GLY A 141 15.89 5.15 -5.57
N ASP A 142 16.86 6.07 -5.53
CA ASP A 142 18.11 6.03 -6.32
C ASP A 142 18.84 4.68 -6.27
N ASP A 143 18.73 3.91 -5.19
CA ASP A 143 19.30 2.57 -5.05
C ASP A 143 18.67 1.51 -5.97
N ALA A 144 17.41 1.70 -6.38
CA ALA A 144 16.73 0.86 -7.37
C ALA A 144 16.92 1.36 -8.82
N THR A 145 17.27 2.64 -9.00
CA THR A 145 17.45 3.29 -10.30
C THR A 145 18.72 4.18 -10.34
N PRO A 146 19.92 3.61 -10.12
CA PRO A 146 21.14 4.38 -9.91
C PRO A 146 21.60 5.19 -11.14
N ASP A 147 21.27 4.73 -12.34
CA ASP A 147 21.69 5.34 -13.61
C ASP A 147 20.59 6.20 -14.27
N ARG A 148 19.50 6.52 -13.55
CA ARG A 148 18.32 7.20 -14.15
C ARG A 148 17.79 8.35 -13.30
N ARG A 149 18.56 9.44 -13.26
CA ARG A 149 17.93 10.74 -13.53
C ARG A 149 17.70 10.81 -15.03
N ASP A 150 16.68 10.09 -15.47
CA ASP A 150 16.24 10.06 -16.85
C ASP A 150 15.63 11.43 -17.15
N ASP A 151 16.22 12.18 -18.08
CA ASP A 151 15.71 13.48 -18.52
C ASP A 151 14.21 13.39 -18.90
N SER A 152 13.74 12.22 -19.36
CA SER A 152 12.32 11.97 -19.62
C SER A 152 11.47 12.01 -18.35
N LEU A 153 11.92 11.44 -17.24
CA LEU A 153 11.17 11.44 -15.98
C LEU A 153 11.17 12.82 -15.31
N ILE A 154 12.26 13.57 -15.45
CA ILE A 154 12.31 14.97 -15.03
C ILE A 154 11.33 15.80 -15.85
N HIS A 155 11.30 15.60 -17.17
CA HIS A 155 10.34 16.26 -18.04
C HIS A 155 8.89 15.91 -17.70
N GLU A 156 8.59 14.64 -17.40
CA GLU A 156 7.26 14.21 -16.91
C GLU A 156 6.86 14.93 -15.61
N TYR A 157 7.82 15.13 -14.68
CA TYR A 157 7.60 15.89 -13.46
C TYR A 157 7.29 17.36 -13.74
N GLU A 158 8.04 18.01 -14.62
CA GLU A 158 7.80 19.41 -15.02
C GLU A 158 6.42 19.58 -15.67
N LEU A 159 6.01 18.64 -16.53
CA LEU A 159 4.67 18.64 -17.13
C LEU A 159 3.56 18.48 -16.07
N ALA A 160 3.76 17.60 -15.08
CA ALA A 160 2.81 17.42 -14.00
C ALA A 160 2.67 18.69 -13.14
N VAL A 161 3.79 19.38 -12.87
CA VAL A 161 3.80 20.66 -12.13
C VAL A 161 3.04 21.73 -12.92
N ALA A 162 3.34 21.89 -14.21
CA ALA A 162 2.66 22.87 -15.05
C ALA A 162 1.14 22.64 -15.13
N GLU A 163 0.71 21.38 -15.21
CA GLU A 163 -0.71 21.04 -15.19
C GLU A 163 -1.36 21.32 -13.83
N TYR A 164 -0.69 21.00 -12.72
CA TYR A 164 -1.17 21.34 -11.38
C TYR A 164 -1.34 22.85 -11.21
N GLU A 165 -0.35 23.65 -11.63
CA GLU A 165 -0.41 25.12 -11.58
C GLU A 165 -1.58 25.66 -12.40
N ARG A 166 -1.80 25.12 -13.60
CA ARG A 166 -2.96 25.46 -14.45
C ARG A 166 -4.28 25.17 -13.73
N LEU A 167 -4.42 24.00 -13.11
CA LEU A 167 -5.62 23.60 -12.36
C LEU A 167 -5.86 24.47 -11.12
N VAL A 168 -4.79 24.87 -10.42
CA VAL A 168 -4.89 25.81 -9.29
C VAL A 168 -5.39 27.16 -9.78
N GLN A 169 -4.85 27.68 -10.89
CA GLN A 169 -5.30 28.96 -11.44
C GLN A 169 -6.78 28.91 -11.85
N GLU A 170 -7.23 27.85 -12.52
CA GLU A 170 -8.64 27.67 -12.88
C GLU A 170 -9.56 27.65 -11.64
N ALA A 171 -9.11 27.00 -10.56
CA ALA A 171 -9.86 26.96 -9.32
C ALA A 171 -9.89 28.32 -8.61
N LYS A 172 -8.82 29.12 -8.69
CA LYS A 172 -8.80 30.52 -8.21
C LYS A 172 -9.75 31.40 -9.03
N ASP A 173 -9.69 31.31 -10.36
CA ASP A 173 -10.57 32.07 -11.26
C ASP A 173 -12.05 31.73 -11.05
N ALA A 174 -12.34 30.48 -10.68
CA ALA A 174 -13.68 30.01 -10.32
C ALA A 174 -14.11 30.36 -8.88
N GLY A 175 -13.24 30.99 -8.08
CA GLY A 175 -13.51 31.35 -6.68
C GLY A 175 -13.59 30.16 -5.73
N LEU A 176 -12.97 29.03 -6.07
CA LEU A 176 -12.95 27.80 -5.27
C LEU A 176 -11.76 27.75 -4.29
N ILE A 177 -10.73 28.56 -4.53
CA ILE A 177 -9.52 28.68 -3.71
C ILE A 177 -9.25 30.17 -3.51
N GLU A 178 -8.95 30.59 -2.29
CA GLU A 178 -8.55 31.97 -1.98
C GLU A 178 -7.13 32.26 -2.49
N GLU A 179 -6.84 33.54 -2.77
CA GLU A 179 -5.55 33.95 -3.35
C GLU A 179 -4.33 33.70 -2.45
#